data_AF-A0A0D0DGK5-F1
#
_entry.id   AF-A0A0D0DGK5-F1
#
_cell.length_a   1.000
_cell.length_b   1.000
_cell.length_c   1.000
_cell.angle_alpha   90.00
_cell.angle_beta   90.00
_cell.angle_gamma   90.00
#
_symmetry.space_group_name_H-M   'P 1'
#
loop_
_entity.id
_entity.type
_entity.pdbx_description
1 polymer ?
#
loop_
_entity_poly.entity_id
_entity_poly.type
_entity_poly.pdbx_seq_one_letter_code
_entity_poly.pdbx_strand_id
1 'polypeptide(L)' 'IGKALWWFCDTIWNTLTWYNTQASLLGHLTLSWKDITEYSFLGEFDLLHYSHADIRDCDWAKLSNCEATVKYFRLC' A
#
# COMPACT_ATOMS: atom_id res chain seq x y z
N ILE A 1 13.83 15.27 14.87
CA ILE A 1 13.60 14.04 14.07
C ILE A 1 12.55 13.13 14.70
N GLY A 2 12.65 12.78 15.99
CA GLY A 2 11.70 11.83 16.63
C GLY A 2 10.21 12.19 16.58
N LYS A 3 9.83 13.47 16.76
CA LYS A 3 8.41 13.89 16.72
C LYS A 3 7.76 13.76 15.35
N ALA A 4 8.49 14.09 14.29
CA ALA A 4 7.97 14.03 12.92
C ALA A 4 7.75 12.57 12.48
N LEU A 5 8.70 11.69 12.81
CA LEU A 5 8.57 10.26 12.57
C LEU A 5 7.39 9.65 13.34
N TRP A 6 7.27 10.01 14.63
CA TRP A 6 6.14 9.56 15.45
C TRP A 6 4.80 9.97 14.85
N TRP A 7 4.65 11.23 14.44
CA TRP A 7 3.42 11.74 13.86
C TRP A 7 3.08 11.06 12.52
N PHE A 8 4.08 10.76 11.71
CA PHE A 8 3.91 10.02 10.47
C PHE A 8 3.43 8.58 10.73
N CYS A 9 4.07 7.87 11.67
CA CYS A 9 3.64 6.52 12.05
C CYS A 9 2.21 6.51 12.61
N ASP A 10 1.88 7.46 13.48
CA ASP A 10 0.54 7.61 14.06
C ASP A 10 -0.51 7.87 12.97
N THR A 11 -0.18 8.70 11.99
CA THR A 11 -1.05 8.97 10.83
C THR A 11 -1.33 7.70 10.05
N ILE A 12 -0.31 6.89 9.72
CA ILE A 12 -0.50 5.63 8.99
C ILE A 12 -1.38 4.66 9.80
N TRP A 13 -1.14 4.53 11.10
CA TRP A 13 -1.95 3.68 11.97
C TRP A 13 -3.42 4.09 12.01
N ASN A 14 -3.69 5.38 12.13
CA ASN A 14 -5.04 5.92 12.14
C ASN A 14 -5.75 5.68 10.80
N THR A 15 -5.06 5.92 9.68
CA THR A 15 -5.60 5.66 8.34
C THR A 15 -5.90 4.17 8.13
N LEU A 16 -5.00 3.27 8.56
CA LEU A 16 -5.22 1.82 8.49
C LEU A 16 -6.44 1.38 9.30
N THR A 17 -6.56 1.90 10.53
CA THR A 17 -7.68 1.59 11.42
C THR A 17 -9.01 2.03 10.80
N TRP A 18 -9.02 3.24 10.24
CA TRP A 18 -10.19 3.77 9.54
C TRP A 18 -10.56 2.92 8.32
N TYR A 19 -9.59 2.60 7.46
CA TYR A 19 -9.80 1.71 6.32
C TYR A 19 -10.37 0.36 6.74
N ASN A 20 -9.75 -0.31 7.73
CA ASN A 20 -10.19 -1.64 8.18
C ASN A 20 -11.61 -1.62 8.75
N THR A 21 -11.98 -0.53 9.45
CA THR A 21 -13.34 -0.32 9.93
C THR A 21 -14.34 -0.29 8.77
N GLN A 22 -14.04 0.49 7.72
CA GLN A 22 -14.91 0.59 6.54
C GLN A 22 -14.92 -0.72 5.73
N ALA A 23 -13.75 -1.35 5.55
CA ALA A 23 -13.63 -2.61 4.84
C ALA A 23 -14.47 -3.71 5.50
N SER A 24 -14.46 -3.78 6.84
CA SER A 24 -15.29 -4.72 7.58
C SER A 24 -16.78 -4.49 7.39
N LEU A 25 -17.23 -3.23 7.26
CA LEU A 25 -18.64 -2.90 7.02
C LEU A 25 -19.08 -3.29 5.60
N LEU A 26 -18.16 -3.22 4.63
CA LEU A 26 -18.41 -3.56 3.23
C LEU A 26 -18.14 -5.04 2.91
N GLY A 27 -17.66 -5.84 3.87
CA GLY A 27 -17.27 -7.24 3.66
C GLY A 27 -15.98 -7.40 2.84
N HIS A 28 -15.15 -6.36 2.77
CA HIS A 28 -13.87 -6.36 2.09
C HIS A 28 -12.75 -6.89 3.02
N LEU A 29 -11.62 -7.30 2.41
CA LEU A 29 -10.45 -7.75 3.15
C LEU A 29 -9.82 -6.59 3.95
N THR A 30 -9.54 -6.83 5.22
CA THR A 30 -8.75 -5.92 6.07
C THR A 30 -7.27 -6.09 5.78
N LEU A 31 -6.51 -5.02 6.01
CA LEU A 31 -5.06 -4.98 5.83
C LEU A 31 -4.36 -5.02 7.19
N SER A 32 -3.28 -5.77 7.27
CA SER A 32 -2.36 -5.78 8.40
C SER A 32 -1.18 -4.83 8.15
N TRP A 33 -0.42 -4.51 9.21
CA TRP A 33 0.81 -3.74 9.08
C TRP A 33 1.83 -4.42 8.16
N LYS A 34 1.88 -5.76 8.19
CA LYS A 34 2.74 -6.56 7.32
C LYS A 34 2.38 -6.34 5.85
N ASP A 35 1.09 -6.35 5.52
CA ASP A 35 0.61 -6.09 4.16
C ASP A 35 1.03 -4.68 3.71
N ILE A 36 0.88 -3.66 4.56
CA ILE A 36 1.31 -2.30 4.23
C ILE A 36 2.82 -2.24 3.93
N THR A 37 3.64 -2.92 4.73
CA THR A 37 5.09 -2.94 4.48
C THR A 37 5.44 -3.67 3.18
N GLU A 38 4.74 -4.76 2.87
CA GLU A 38 4.92 -5.51 1.62
C GLU A 38 4.43 -4.73 0.39
N TYR A 39 3.41 -3.88 0.55
CA TYR A 39 2.87 -3.02 -0.51
C TYR A 39 3.44 -1.59 -0.51
N SER A 40 4.42 -1.28 0.33
CA SER A 40 4.98 0.09 0.42
C SER A 40 5.57 0.58 -0.91
N PHE A 41 6.07 -0.34 -1.76
CA PHE A 41 6.53 -0.03 -3.11
C PHE A 41 5.43 0.52 -4.03
N LEU A 42 4.15 0.21 -3.78
CA LEU A 42 3.05 0.78 -4.56
C LEU A 42 2.93 2.29 -4.32
N GLY A 43 3.37 2.78 -3.15
CA GLY A 43 3.43 4.21 -2.86
C GLY A 43 4.41 5.00 -3.74
N GLU A 44 5.34 4.32 -4.43
CA GLU A 44 6.27 4.95 -5.38
C GLU A 44 5.60 5.27 -6.72
N PHE A 45 4.42 4.71 -6.97
CA PHE A 45 3.63 5.04 -8.16
C PHE A 45 2.75 6.23 -7.83
N ASP A 46 3.27 7.45 -8.03
CA ASP A 46 2.46 8.69 -8.02
C ASP A 46 1.20 8.56 -8.89
N LEU A 47 1.26 7.72 -9.93
CA LEU A 47 0.14 7.38 -10.81
C LEU A 47 -1.05 6.75 -10.08
N LEU A 48 -0.84 5.99 -8.99
CA LEU A 48 -1.92 5.37 -8.22
C LEU A 48 -2.77 6.40 -7.50
N HIS A 49 -2.14 7.46 -7.01
CA HIS A 49 -2.84 8.57 -6.38
C HIS A 49 -3.84 9.23 -7.35
N TYR A 50 -3.50 9.29 -8.64
CA TYR A 50 -4.38 9.88 -9.66
C TYR A 50 -5.43 8.93 -10.23
N SER A 51 -5.17 7.61 -10.21
CA SER A 51 -6.06 6.66 -10.88
C SER A 51 -7.40 6.46 -10.19
N HIS A 52 -7.48 6.66 -8.85
CA HIS A 52 -8.67 6.39 -8.02
C HIS A 52 -9.36 5.03 -8.33
N ALA A 53 -8.65 4.10 -8.95
CA ALA A 53 -9.16 2.86 -9.47
C ALA A 53 -8.61 1.69 -8.67
N ASP A 54 -9.42 0.65 -8.48
CA ASP A 54 -8.93 -0.60 -7.91
C ASP A 54 -8.03 -1.29 -8.95
N ILE A 55 -6.74 -1.29 -8.68
CA ILE A 55 -5.71 -1.88 -9.55
C ILE A 55 -5.34 -3.30 -9.15
N ARG A 56 -5.95 -3.89 -8.11
CA ARG A 56 -5.56 -5.23 -7.62
C ARG A 56 -5.73 -6.33 -8.67
N ASP A 57 -6.66 -6.15 -9.60
CA ASP A 57 -6.90 -7.07 -10.70
C ASP A 57 -5.90 -6.91 -11.86
N CYS A 58 -5.10 -5.83 -11.85
CA CYS A 58 -4.08 -5.61 -12.86
C CYS A 58 -2.88 -6.55 -12.62
N ASP A 59 -2.42 -7.22 -13.68
CA ASP A 59 -1.28 -8.14 -13.57
C ASP A 59 -0.01 -7.47 -13.04
N TRP A 60 0.22 -6.21 -13.38
CA TRP A 60 1.38 -5.46 -12.89
C TRP A 60 1.28 -5.06 -11.41
N ALA A 61 0.12 -5.17 -10.77
CA ALA A 61 -0.06 -4.91 -9.34
C ALA A 61 0.18 -6.15 -8.47
N LYS A 62 0.28 -7.34 -9.08
CA LYS A 62 0.57 -8.59 -8.37
C LYS A 62 2.01 -8.56 -7.86
N LEU A 63 2.19 -8.85 -6.57
CA LEU A 63 3.49 -8.81 -5.90
C LEU A 63 4.59 -9.56 -6.66
N SER A 64 4.30 -10.78 -7.13
CA SER A 64 5.23 -11.59 -7.92
C SER A 64 5.73 -10.90 -9.19
N ASN A 65 4.84 -10.15 -9.85
CA ASN A 65 5.13 -9.47 -11.10
C ASN A 65 5.90 -8.17 -10.84
N CYS A 66 5.58 -7.47 -9.74
CA CYS A 66 6.34 -6.32 -9.27
C CYS A 66 7.79 -6.72 -8.94
N GLU A 67 7.98 -7.77 -8.14
CA GLU A 67 9.31 -8.27 -7.77
C GLU A 67 10.12 -8.72 -9.01
N ALA A 68 9.47 -9.41 -9.95
CA ALA A 68 10.10 -9.80 -11.21
C ALA A 68 10.51 -8.57 -12.04
N THR A 69 9.67 -7.54 -12.09
CA THR A 69 9.93 -6.28 -12.81
C THR A 69 11.11 -5.54 -12.19
N VAL A 70 11.12 -5.33 -10.87
CA VAL A 70 12.23 -4.68 -10.16
C VAL A 70 13.55 -5.41 -10.43
N LYS A 71 13.54 -6.75 -10.36
CA LYS A 71 14.73 -7.58 -10.61
C LYS A 71 15.19 -7.53 -12.07
N TYR A 72 14.25 -7.59 -13.01
CA TYR A 72 14.55 -7.60 -14.45
C TYR A 72 15.11 -6.26 -14.93
N PHE A 73 14.47 -5.16 -14.52
CA PHE A 73 14.87 -3.81 -14.90
C PHE A 73 15.98 -3.23 -14.02
N ARG A 74 16.41 -3.95 -12.98
CA ARG A 74 17.41 -3.50 -12.00
C ARG A 74 17.07 -2.13 -11.42
N LEU A 75 15.79 -1.93 -11.11
CA LEU A 75 15.34 -0.75 -10.41
C LEU A 75 15.88 -0.84 -8.98
N CYS A 76 16.68 0.14 -8.58
CA CYS A 76 17.37 0.21 -7.29
C CYS A 76 16.58 1.07 -6.31
#